data_AF-A0A482WX78-F1
#
_entry.id   AF-A0A482WX78-F1
#
_cell.length_a   1.000
_cell.length_b   1.000
_cell.length_c   1.000
_cell.angle_alpha   90.00
_cell.angle_beta   90.00
_cell.angle_gamma   90.00
#
_symmetry.space_group_name_H-M   'P 1'
#
loop_
_entity.id
_entity.type
_entity.pdbx_description
1 polymer ?
#
loop_
_entity_poly.entity_id
_entity_poly.type
_entity_poly.pdbx_seq_one_letter_code
_entity_poly.pdbx_strand_id
1 'polypeptide(L)'
;MDSFKKSERRLVESAENAKTNRKKKNYYKILGVKKTATKKEIVKAYRKAAQRGIRIISRRETRRKKPKKMFIDIAAAKEVLNNEEKRKNSTWR
;
A
#
# COMPACT_ATOMS: atom_id res chain seq x y z
N MET A 1 -5.88 -6.51 42.37
CA MET A 1 -6.54 -5.52 41.47
C MET A 1 -5.70 -5.19 40.23
N ASP A 2 -4.46 -5.69 40.11
CA ASP A 2 -3.51 -5.34 39.04
C ASP A 2 -3.64 -6.12 37.73
N SER A 3 -4.31 -7.29 37.74
CA SER A 3 -4.48 -8.12 36.54
C SER A 3 -5.42 -7.49 35.49
N PHE A 4 -6.41 -6.71 35.93
CA PHE A 4 -7.41 -6.11 35.05
C PHE A 4 -6.81 -4.97 34.20
N LYS A 5 -6.03 -4.09 34.82
CA LYS A 5 -5.31 -2.97 34.17
C LYS A 5 -4.25 -3.42 33.16
N LYS A 6 -3.73 -4.64 33.29
CA LYS A 6 -2.76 -5.24 32.34
C LYS A 6 -3.45 -5.77 31.08
N SER A 7 -4.69 -6.24 31.21
CA SER A 7 -5.49 -6.71 30.06
C SER A 7 -5.98 -5.56 29.18
N GLU A 8 -6.42 -4.46 29.77
CA GLU A 8 -6.85 -3.26 29.03
C GLU A 8 -5.69 -2.62 28.25
N ARG A 9 -4.49 -2.53 28.85
CA ARG A 9 -3.29 -2.02 28.15
C ARG A 9 -2.95 -2.85 26.91
N ARG A 10 -3.03 -4.19 26.99
CA ARG A 10 -2.78 -5.06 25.83
C ARG A 10 -3.83 -4.89 24.74
N LEU A 11 -5.10 -4.68 25.10
CA LEU A 11 -6.18 -4.47 24.14
C LEU A 11 -6.03 -3.12 23.42
N VAL A 12 -5.68 -2.05 24.15
CA VAL A 12 -5.41 -0.73 23.58
C VAL A 12 -4.18 -0.77 22.67
N GLU A 13 -3.08 -1.37 23.13
CA GLU A 13 -1.84 -1.51 22.35
C GLU A 13 -2.03 -2.35 21.08
N SER A 14 -2.82 -3.43 21.14
CA SER A 14 -3.17 -4.23 19.96
C SER A 14 -4.06 -3.45 18.98
N ALA A 15 -5.01 -2.64 19.48
CA ALA A 15 -5.86 -1.81 18.64
C ALA A 15 -5.09 -0.66 17.97
N GLU A 16 -4.14 -0.06 18.69
CA GLU A 16 -3.22 0.95 18.16
C GLU A 16 -2.26 0.36 17.13
N ASN A 17 -1.68 -0.81 17.40
CA ASN A 17 -0.85 -1.54 16.45
C ASN A 17 -1.61 -1.95 15.17
N ALA A 18 -2.88 -2.35 15.31
CA ALA A 18 -3.75 -2.61 14.16
C ALA A 18 -4.05 -1.32 13.37
N LYS A 19 -4.24 -0.18 14.05
CA LYS A 19 -4.43 1.14 13.41
C LYS A 19 -3.17 1.64 12.70
N THR A 20 -1.99 1.51 13.31
CA THR A 20 -0.70 1.93 12.72
C THR A 20 -0.32 1.05 11.53
N ASN A 21 -0.54 -0.28 11.61
CA ASN A 21 -0.32 -1.16 10.45
C ASN A 21 -1.30 -0.90 9.30
N ARG A 22 -2.55 -0.48 9.58
CA ARG A 22 -3.50 -0.07 8.52
C ARG A 22 -3.10 1.22 7.82
N LYS A 23 -2.43 2.15 8.52
CA LYS A 23 -1.92 3.42 7.94
C LYS A 23 -0.66 3.23 7.09
N LYS A 24 0.12 2.15 7.30
CA LYS A 24 1.23 1.80 6.41
C LYS A 24 0.66 1.37 5.06
N LYS A 25 0.65 2.30 4.10
CA LYS A 25 0.26 2.04 2.71
C LYS A 25 1.06 0.86 2.18
N ASN A 26 0.40 -0.28 2.01
CA ASN A 26 1.07 -1.49 1.58
C ASN A 26 1.25 -1.43 0.06
N TYR A 27 2.38 -0.86 -0.37
CA TYR A 27 2.71 -0.66 -1.78
C TYR A 27 2.65 -1.95 -2.62
N TYR A 28 2.96 -3.09 -2.01
CA TYR A 28 2.79 -4.41 -2.64
C TYR A 28 1.31 -4.72 -2.94
N LYS A 29 0.40 -4.43 -2.00
CA LYS A 29 -1.05 -4.59 -2.23
C LYS A 29 -1.59 -3.60 -3.27
N ILE A 30 -1.06 -2.37 -3.31
CA ILE A 30 -1.46 -1.35 -4.29
C ILE A 30 -1.12 -1.80 -5.72
N LEU A 31 0.06 -2.39 -5.93
CA LEU A 31 0.46 -2.96 -7.21
C LEU A 31 -0.09 -4.38 -7.45
N GLY A 32 -0.68 -5.01 -6.44
CA GLY A 32 -1.20 -6.38 -6.51
C GLY A 32 -0.10 -7.44 -6.67
N VAL A 33 1.07 -7.21 -6.08
CA VAL A 33 2.22 -8.11 -6.14
C VAL A 33 2.55 -8.69 -4.76
N LYS A 34 3.23 -9.83 -4.73
CA LYS A 34 3.73 -10.42 -3.48
C LYS A 34 4.90 -9.59 -2.94
N LYS A 35 5.15 -9.67 -1.62
CA LYS A 35 6.34 -9.02 -0.98
C LYS A 35 7.66 -9.54 -1.56
N THR A 36 7.66 -10.80 -2.01
CA THR A 36 8.79 -11.48 -2.66
C THR A 36 8.96 -11.12 -4.14
N ALA A 37 8.10 -10.26 -4.71
CA ALA A 37 8.13 -9.95 -6.14
C ALA A 37 9.46 -9.32 -6.56
N THR A 38 10.00 -9.77 -7.68
CA THR A 38 11.21 -9.22 -8.29
C THR A 38 10.97 -7.81 -8.84
N LYS A 39 12.03 -7.03 -9.06
CA LYS A 39 11.96 -5.71 -9.71
C LYS A 39 11.19 -5.78 -11.04
N LYS A 40 11.44 -6.83 -11.84
CA LYS A 40 10.76 -7.07 -13.13
C LYS A 40 9.24 -7.22 -12.95
N GLU A 41 8.80 -7.97 -11.95
CA GLU A 41 7.37 -8.16 -11.64
C GLU A 41 6.69 -6.88 -11.16
N ILE A 42 7.37 -6.09 -10.32
CA ILE A 42 6.88 -4.78 -9.85
C ILE A 42 6.66 -3.83 -11.03
N VAL A 43 7.64 -3.74 -11.96
CA VAL A 43 7.52 -2.91 -13.17
C VAL A 43 6.37 -3.39 -14.06
N LYS A 44 6.25 -4.72 -14.25
CA LYS A 44 5.15 -5.31 -15.04
C LYS A 44 3.78 -5.00 -14.43
N ALA A 45 3.66 -5.10 -13.11
CA ALA A 45 2.43 -4.79 -12.38
C ALA A 45 2.06 -3.31 -12.47
N TYR A 46 3.05 -2.40 -12.31
CA TYR A 46 2.87 -0.96 -12.51
C TYR A 46 2.31 -0.64 -13.91
N ARG A 47 2.91 -1.20 -14.97
CA ARG A 47 2.44 -0.97 -16.35
C ARG A 47 0.99 -1.43 -16.53
N LYS A 48 0.64 -2.60 -16.02
CA LYS A 48 -0.75 -3.12 -16.05
C LYS A 48 -1.72 -2.23 -15.28
N ALA A 49 -1.33 -1.73 -14.11
CA ALA A 49 -2.16 -0.87 -13.29
C ALA A 49 -2.40 0.50 -13.96
N ALA A 50 -1.35 1.09 -14.55
CA ALA A 50 -1.44 2.34 -15.31
C ALA A 50 -2.35 2.19 -16.55
N GLN A 51 -2.20 1.10 -17.31
CA GLN A 51 -3.05 0.81 -18.47
C GLN A 51 -4.53 0.66 -18.09
N ARG A 52 -4.82 0.00 -16.96
CA ARG A 52 -6.19 -0.08 -16.42
C ARG A 52 -6.73 1.30 -16.04
N GLY A 53 -5.90 2.13 -15.40
CA GLY A 53 -6.25 3.52 -15.08
C GLY A 53 -6.60 4.34 -16.31
N ILE A 54 -5.77 4.27 -17.36
CA ILE A 54 -6.02 4.94 -18.65
C ILE A 54 -7.32 4.45 -19.28
N ARG A 55 -7.56 3.12 -19.33
CA ARG A 55 -8.81 2.55 -19.87
C ARG A 55 -10.03 2.99 -19.05
N ILE A 56 -9.92 3.12 -17.73
CA ILE A 56 -11.03 3.57 -16.87
C ILE A 56 -11.34 5.05 -17.12
N ILE A 57 -10.31 5.90 -17.28
CA ILE A 57 -10.47 7.32 -17.60
C ILE A 57 -11.08 7.49 -18.99
N SER A 58 -10.56 6.80 -20.01
CA SER A 58 -11.04 6.90 -21.39
C SER A 58 -12.47 6.37 -21.56
N ARG A 59 -12.87 5.34 -20.80
CA ARG A 59 -14.21 4.72 -20.90
C ARG A 59 -15.27 5.45 -20.08
N ARG A 60 -14.86 6.37 -19.19
CA ARG A 60 -15.74 7.17 -18.34
C ARG A 60 -15.20 8.58 -18.23
N GLU A 61 -15.59 9.43 -19.17
CA GLU A 61 -15.42 10.89 -19.11
C GLU A 61 -16.15 11.57 -17.92
N THR A 62 -16.65 10.80 -16.96
CA THR A 62 -17.56 11.27 -15.92
C THR A 62 -16.93 11.29 -14.52
N ARG A 63 -16.55 12.50 -14.10
CA ARG A 63 -16.77 13.06 -12.74
C ARG A 63 -16.17 12.32 -11.55
N ARG A 64 -14.94 11.81 -11.59
CA ARG A 64 -14.36 11.17 -10.38
C ARG A 64 -12.96 11.70 -10.09
N LYS A 65 -12.78 12.29 -8.90
CA LYS A 65 -11.47 12.59 -8.26
C LYS A 65 -10.72 11.30 -7.83
N LYS A 66 -11.35 10.13 -7.99
CA LYS A 66 -10.84 8.81 -7.58
C LYS A 66 -9.67 8.25 -8.43
N PRO A 67 -9.60 8.44 -9.78
CA PRO A 67 -8.47 7.97 -10.59
C PRO A 67 -7.17 8.66 -10.20
N LYS A 68 -7.21 9.98 -9.93
CA LYS A 68 -6.02 10.77 -9.58
C LYS A 68 -5.31 10.23 -8.33
N LYS A 69 -6.06 9.90 -7.27
CA LYS A 69 -5.49 9.30 -6.04
C LYS A 69 -4.88 7.92 -6.32
N MET A 70 -5.54 7.08 -7.11
CA MET A 70 -4.99 5.76 -7.46
C MET A 70 -3.69 5.88 -8.25
N PHE A 71 -3.58 6.83 -9.19
CA PHE A 71 -2.34 7.07 -9.94
C PHE A 71 -1.20 7.54 -9.04
N ILE A 72 -1.47 8.44 -8.08
CA ILE A 72 -0.47 8.89 -7.10
C ILE A 72 0.01 7.70 -6.25
N ASP A 73 -0.90 6.85 -5.77
CA ASP A 73 -0.55 5.68 -4.97
C ASP A 73 0.23 4.62 -5.78
N ILE A 74 -0.11 4.42 -7.06
CA ILE A 74 0.61 3.50 -7.97
C ILE A 74 2.02 4.02 -8.27
N ALA A 75 2.17 5.33 -8.49
CA ALA A 75 3.48 5.96 -8.72
C ALA A 75 4.37 5.88 -7.49
N ALA A 76 3.85 6.22 -6.30
CA ALA A 76 4.56 6.09 -5.03
C ALA A 76 4.97 4.64 -4.76
N ALA A 77 4.08 3.67 -5.05
CA ALA A 77 4.38 2.25 -4.90
C ALA A 77 5.54 1.82 -5.80
N LYS A 78 5.57 2.25 -7.07
CA LYS A 78 6.69 1.97 -7.97
C LYS A 78 7.99 2.55 -7.45
N GLU A 79 8.00 3.82 -7.03
CA GLU A 79 9.23 4.49 -6.59
C GLU A 79 9.84 3.80 -5.37
N VAL A 80 9.01 3.50 -4.36
CA VAL A 80 9.45 2.83 -3.12
C VAL A 80 9.89 1.39 -3.39
N LEU A 81 9.19 0.65 -4.24
CA LEU A 81 9.50 -0.76 -4.51
C LEU A 81 10.63 -0.95 -5.53
N ASN A 82 10.93 0.06 -6.34
CA ASN A 82 12.02 0.03 -7.31
C ASN A 82 13.38 0.38 -6.68
N ASN A 83 13.39 1.29 -5.70
CA ASN A 83 14.58 1.60 -4.91
C ASN A 83 14.76 0.53 -3.82
N GLU A 84 15.87 -0.22 -3.84
CA GLU A 84 16.11 -1.32 -2.88
C GLU A 84 16.22 -0.86 -1.43
N GLU A 85 16.80 0.32 -1.19
CA GLU A 85 16.94 0.91 0.14
C GLU A 85 15.58 1.33 0.70
N LYS A 86 14.79 2.06 -0.10
CA LYS A 86 13.40 2.42 0.25
C LYS A 86 12.53 1.17 0.41
N ARG A 87 12.75 0.14 -0.40
CA ARG A 87 12.03 -1.14 -0.33
C ARG A 87 12.34 -1.88 0.98
N LYS A 88 13.62 -1.97 1.36
CA LYS A 88 14.04 -2.54 2.65
C LYS A 88 13.42 -1.76 3.81
N ASN A 89 13.48 -0.43 3.80
CA ASN A 89 12.91 0.40 4.87
C ASN A 89 11.36 0.38 4.91
N SER A 90 10.70 0.21 3.75
CA SER A 90 9.24 0.08 3.68
C SER A 90 8.73 -1.26 4.21
N THR A 91 9.59 -2.27 4.19
CA THR A 91 9.34 -3.58 4.76
C THR A 91 9.79 -3.50 6.21
N TRP A 92 8.96 -2.91 7.08
CA TRP A 92 9.24 -2.88 8.52
C TRP A 92 9.63 -4.28 9.00
N ARG A 93 10.78 -4.35 9.67
CA ARG A 93 11.15 -5.42 10.60
C ARG A 93 10.08 -5.54 11.69
#